data_AF-A0A235GAS7-F1
#
_entry.id   AF-A0A235GAS7-F1
#
_cell.length_a   1.000
_cell.length_b   1.000
_cell.length_c   1.000
_cell.angle_alpha   90.00
_cell.angle_beta   90.00
_cell.angle_gamma   90.00
#
_symmetry.space_group_name_H-M   'P 1'
#
loop_
_entity.id
_entity.type
_entity.pdbx_description
1 polymer ?
#
loop_
_entity_poly.entity_id
_entity_poly.type
_entity_poly.pdbx_seq_one_letter_code
_entity_poly.pdbx_strand_id
1 'polypeptide(L)'
;MSDGIFQKGLMMSARENSVHGSSVYSVVEAASSLSDEDFLAVVRAVVDARPSLVALRASLDAAQSPQPAHLPEIIVEADEIIDAPIFYATEPRIPEPDYTEGGVPTFDRVREKIEGRVGTSIGSAELAHESPAGKSVDEQWDERQKAAKAKLEEIRRSMGK
;
A
#
# COMPACT_ATOMS: atom_id res chain seq x y z
N MET A 1 19.25 45.09 -63.38
CA MET A 1 19.43 43.70 -63.85
C MET A 1 19.71 42.89 -62.59
N SER A 2 18.89 41.99 -62.08
CA SER A 2 17.60 41.41 -62.48
C SER A 2 17.18 40.50 -61.32
N ASP A 3 15.88 40.26 -61.22
CA ASP A 3 15.14 39.63 -60.14
C ASP A 3 15.47 38.16 -59.82
N GLY A 4 15.14 37.77 -58.58
CA GLY A 4 14.31 36.59 -58.29
C GLY A 4 15.00 35.26 -58.00
N ILE A 5 14.70 34.66 -56.84
CA ILE A 5 13.83 33.45 -56.72
C ILE A 5 13.70 33.03 -55.24
N PHE A 6 12.44 32.80 -54.86
CA PHE A 6 11.90 32.35 -53.58
C PHE A 6 12.02 30.82 -53.37
N GLN A 7 12.08 30.40 -52.09
CA GLN A 7 11.57 29.16 -51.48
C GLN A 7 11.68 27.79 -52.21
N LYS A 8 12.33 26.82 -51.55
CA LYS A 8 11.71 25.58 -50.97
C LYS A 8 12.79 24.60 -50.50
N GLY A 9 12.68 24.18 -49.24
CA GLY A 9 13.57 23.18 -48.63
C GLY A 9 13.09 22.77 -47.23
N LEU A 10 11.80 22.47 -47.13
CA LEU A 10 11.16 21.80 -45.99
C LEU A 10 11.63 20.34 -45.96
N MET A 11 12.38 19.96 -44.93
CA MET A 11 12.26 18.71 -44.17
C MET A 11 13.28 18.80 -43.03
N MET A 12 12.88 19.18 -41.83
CA MET A 12 12.26 18.27 -40.86
C MET A 12 13.11 17.02 -40.64
N SER A 13 14.13 17.17 -39.81
CA SER A 13 14.47 16.12 -38.85
C SER A 13 14.81 16.80 -37.54
N ALA A 14 13.74 17.22 -36.86
CA ALA A 14 13.75 17.31 -35.42
C ALA A 14 14.13 15.93 -34.89
N ARG A 15 15.42 15.67 -34.74
CA ARG A 15 15.87 14.74 -33.71
C ARG A 15 15.78 15.51 -32.40
N GLU A 16 14.54 15.64 -31.93
CA GLU A 16 14.29 15.65 -30.50
C GLU A 16 14.90 14.35 -29.95
N ASN A 17 16.18 14.39 -29.62
CA ASN A 17 16.64 13.64 -28.46
C ASN A 17 16.08 14.34 -27.23
N SER A 18 14.75 14.36 -27.12
CA SER A 18 14.09 14.41 -25.84
C SER A 18 14.46 13.09 -25.20
N VAL A 19 15.50 13.16 -24.38
CA VAL A 19 15.79 12.23 -23.29
C VAL A 19 14.50 12.24 -22.45
N HIS A 20 13.51 11.45 -22.90
CA HIS A 20 12.19 11.42 -22.30
C HIS A 20 12.39 11.00 -20.86
N GLY A 21 11.99 11.89 -19.96
CA GLY A 21 12.23 11.79 -18.56
C GLY A 21 11.85 10.40 -18.05
N SER A 22 12.74 9.83 -17.25
CA SER A 22 12.48 8.72 -16.34
C SER A 22 11.43 9.14 -15.30
N SER A 23 10.22 9.47 -15.75
CA SER A 23 9.07 9.70 -14.90
C SER A 23 8.44 8.34 -14.65
N VAL A 24 8.14 8.07 -13.38
CA VAL A 24 7.39 6.86 -12.98
C VAL A 24 6.12 6.71 -13.83
N TYR A 25 5.48 7.82 -14.18
CA TYR A 25 4.29 7.83 -15.02
C TYR A 25 4.50 7.16 -16.39
N SER A 26 5.61 7.46 -17.08
CA SER A 26 5.92 6.86 -18.39
C SER A 26 6.16 5.36 -18.30
N VAL A 27 6.76 4.90 -17.19
CA VAL A 27 7.00 3.48 -16.95
C VAL A 27 5.68 2.76 -16.66
N VAL A 28 4.79 3.39 -15.90
CA VAL A 28 3.45 2.86 -15.63
C VAL A 28 2.63 2.77 -16.91
N GLU A 29 2.62 3.82 -17.73
CA GLU A 29 1.93 3.84 -19.02
C GLU A 29 2.44 2.74 -19.96
N ALA A 30 3.77 2.61 -20.09
CA ALA A 30 4.37 1.55 -20.88
C ALA A 30 4.02 0.15 -20.33
N ALA A 31 4.11 -0.04 -19.01
CA ALA A 31 3.76 -1.31 -18.37
C ALA A 31 2.29 -1.69 -18.55
N SER A 32 1.37 -0.73 -18.48
CA SER A 32 -0.07 -0.95 -18.68
C SER A 32 -0.46 -1.32 -20.10
N SER A 33 0.42 -1.10 -21.09
CA SER A 33 0.19 -1.49 -22.48
C SER A 33 0.64 -2.92 -22.81
N LEU A 34 1.37 -3.59 -21.90
CA LEU A 34 1.87 -4.96 -22.08
C LEU A 34 0.78 -6.00 -21.81
N SER A 35 0.95 -7.18 -22.41
CA SER A 35 0.17 -8.35 -22.01
C SER A 35 0.55 -8.80 -20.59
N ASP A 36 -0.34 -9.54 -19.91
CA ASP A 36 -0.07 -10.07 -18.57
C ASP A 36 1.19 -10.96 -18.55
N GLU A 37 1.41 -11.75 -19.60
CA GLU A 37 2.59 -12.61 -19.75
C GLU A 37 3.87 -11.79 -19.86
N ASP A 38 3.89 -10.80 -20.76
CA ASP A 38 5.06 -9.94 -20.98
C ASP A 38 5.35 -9.06 -19.75
N PHE A 39 4.31 -8.54 -19.11
CA PHE A 39 4.44 -7.77 -17.89
C PHE A 39 5.04 -8.61 -16.76
N LEU A 40 4.58 -9.84 -16.56
CA LEU A 40 5.15 -10.75 -15.57
C LEU A 40 6.61 -11.11 -15.86
N ALA A 41 7.00 -11.25 -17.14
CA ALA A 41 8.39 -11.45 -17.52
C ALA A 41 9.28 -10.25 -17.15
N VAL A 42 8.80 -9.02 -17.38
CA VAL A 42 9.48 -7.79 -16.97
C VAL A 42 9.61 -7.72 -15.45
N VAL A 43 8.53 -8.00 -14.71
CA VAL A 43 8.55 -8.01 -13.23
C VAL A 43 9.58 -9.02 -12.72
N ARG A 44 9.61 -10.23 -13.29
CA ARG A 44 10.60 -11.27 -12.93
C ARG A 44 12.03 -10.78 -13.14
N ALA A 45 12.33 -10.20 -14.31
CA ALA A 45 13.65 -9.66 -14.61
C ALA A 45 14.05 -8.51 -13.66
N VAL A 46 13.11 -7.64 -13.29
CA VAL A 46 13.36 -6.55 -12.32
C VAL A 46 13.66 -7.11 -10.92
N VAL A 47 12.94 -8.13 -10.48
CA VAL A 47 13.18 -8.79 -9.20
C VAL A 47 14.53 -9.51 -9.18
N ASP A 48 14.90 -10.20 -10.27
CA ASP A 48 16.20 -10.86 -10.40
C ASP A 48 17.36 -9.85 -10.33
N ALA A 49 17.18 -8.67 -10.92
CA ALA A 49 18.17 -7.60 -10.86
C ALA A 49 18.19 -6.84 -9.52
N ARG A 50 17.19 -7.01 -8.65
CA ARG A 50 17.00 -6.26 -7.41
C ARG A 50 16.73 -7.19 -6.22
N PRO A 51 17.78 -7.72 -5.58
CA PRO A 51 17.63 -8.72 -4.52
C PRO A 51 16.92 -8.20 -3.26
N SER A 52 16.78 -6.89 -3.08
CA SER A 52 16.01 -6.30 -1.97
C SER A 52 14.50 -6.47 -2.11
N LEU A 53 13.97 -6.86 -3.27
CA LEU A 53 12.53 -7.06 -3.53
C LEU A 53 12.04 -8.46 -3.08
N VAL A 54 12.44 -8.89 -1.88
CA VAL A 54 12.22 -10.26 -1.36
C VAL A 54 10.74 -10.64 -1.29
N ALA A 55 9.87 -9.71 -0.88
CA ALA A 55 8.43 -9.98 -0.81
C ALA A 55 7.82 -10.28 -2.19
N LEU A 56 8.21 -9.50 -3.21
CA LEU A 56 7.72 -9.70 -4.58
C LEU A 56 8.25 -11.01 -5.17
N ARG A 57 9.50 -11.38 -4.85
CA ARG A 57 10.09 -12.66 -5.25
C ARG A 57 9.28 -13.83 -4.69
N ALA A 58 8.97 -13.81 -3.40
CA ALA A 58 8.17 -14.85 -2.76
C ALA A 58 6.79 -15.00 -3.39
N SER A 59 6.13 -13.88 -3.74
CA SER A 59 4.84 -13.91 -4.42
C SER A 59 4.91 -14.54 -5.82
N LEU A 60 5.98 -14.26 -6.58
CA LEU A 60 6.17 -14.81 -7.92
C LEU A 60 6.48 -16.32 -7.90
N ASP A 61 7.27 -16.77 -6.92
CA ASP A 61 7.59 -18.18 -6.72
C ASP A 61 6.35 -18.98 -6.26
N ALA A 62 5.50 -18.37 -5.42
CA ALA A 62 4.22 -18.94 -5.00
C ALA A 62 3.18 -19.04 -6.13
N ALA A 63 3.26 -18.17 -7.14
CA ALA A 63 2.41 -18.26 -8.33
C ALA A 63 2.87 -19.34 -9.33
N GLN A 64 4.19 -19.61 -9.38
CA GLN A 64 4.78 -20.63 -10.26
C GLN A 64 4.60 -22.05 -9.71
N SER A 65 4.52 -22.19 -8.39
CA SER A 65 4.22 -23.45 -7.74
C SER A 65 2.71 -23.47 -7.47
N PRO A 66 1.91 -24.25 -8.19
CA PRO A 66 0.60 -24.61 -7.66
C PRO A 66 0.89 -25.41 -6.40
N GLN A 67 0.93 -24.75 -5.24
CA GLN A 67 0.77 -25.46 -3.98
C GLN A 67 -0.57 -26.14 -4.13
N PRO A 68 -0.66 -27.49 -4.20
CA PRO A 68 -1.95 -28.11 -4.05
C PRO A 68 -2.45 -27.59 -2.72
N ALA A 69 -3.59 -26.90 -2.75
CA ALA A 69 -4.35 -26.69 -1.54
C ALA A 69 -4.59 -28.10 -1.01
N HIS A 70 -3.75 -28.53 -0.08
CA HIS A 70 -4.02 -29.71 0.71
C HIS A 70 -5.14 -29.25 1.65
N LEU A 71 -6.34 -29.10 1.07
CA LEU A 71 -7.54 -29.36 1.81
C LEU A 71 -7.26 -30.73 2.45
N PRO A 72 -7.35 -30.88 3.78
CA PRO A 72 -7.44 -32.23 4.30
C PRO A 72 -8.58 -32.87 3.52
N GLU A 73 -8.27 -33.93 2.77
CA GLU A 73 -9.29 -34.80 2.20
C GLU A 73 -9.92 -35.48 3.41
N ILE A 74 -10.83 -34.77 4.05
CA ILE A 74 -11.74 -35.35 5.01
C ILE A 74 -12.64 -36.20 4.14
N ILE A 75 -12.22 -37.44 3.92
CA ILE A 75 -13.13 -38.51 3.56
C ILE A 75 -14.05 -38.62 4.78
N VAL A 76 -15.17 -37.90 4.71
CA VAL A 76 -16.28 -38.15 5.61
C VAL A 76 -16.86 -39.48 5.13
N GLU A 77 -16.28 -40.59 5.59
CA GLU A 77 -17.08 -41.79 5.73
C GLU A 77 -18.22 -41.39 6.65
N ALA A 78 -19.43 -41.36 6.09
CA ALA A 78 -20.66 -41.12 6.83
C ALA A 78 -20.90 -42.33 7.74
N ASP A 79 -20.06 -42.48 8.76
CA ASP A 79 -20.33 -43.37 9.86
C ASP A 79 -21.44 -42.72 10.69
N GLU A 80 -22.56 -43.42 10.68
CA GLU A 80 -23.71 -43.37 11.58
C GLU A 80 -23.73 -42.19 12.57
N ILE A 81 -24.73 -41.30 12.42
CA ILE A 81 -25.02 -40.25 13.39
C ILE A 81 -25.44 -40.94 14.70
N ILE A 82 -24.48 -41.15 15.59
CA ILE A 82 -24.74 -41.55 16.97
C ILE A 82 -25.40 -40.34 17.62
N ASP A 83 -26.68 -40.48 17.97
CA ASP A 83 -27.45 -39.52 18.77
C ASP A 83 -26.93 -39.53 20.22
N ALA A 84 -25.71 -39.03 20.40
CA ALA A 84 -25.09 -38.84 21.70
C ALA A 84 -25.40 -37.42 22.19
N PRO A 85 -25.92 -37.26 23.43
CA PRO A 85 -26.12 -35.94 24.01
C PRO A 85 -24.77 -35.20 24.10
N ILE A 86 -24.70 -34.01 23.49
CA ILE A 86 -23.57 -33.10 23.63
C ILE A 86 -23.55 -32.60 25.07
N PHE A 87 -22.68 -33.18 25.90
CA PHE A 87 -22.35 -32.62 27.20
C PHE A 87 -21.33 -31.49 27.01
N TYR A 88 -21.75 -30.25 27.23
CA TYR A 88 -20.81 -29.15 27.45
C TYR A 88 -20.20 -29.35 28.83
N ALA A 89 -19.14 -30.15 28.92
CA ALA A 89 -18.33 -30.21 30.13
C ALA A 89 -17.72 -28.82 30.34
N THR A 90 -18.31 -28.03 31.25
CA THR A 90 -17.71 -26.80 31.76
C THR A 90 -16.66 -27.17 32.81
N GLU A 91 -15.66 -27.95 32.41
CA GLU A 91 -14.50 -28.15 33.27
C GLU A 91 -13.82 -26.79 33.47
N PRO A 92 -13.34 -26.46 34.68
CA PRO A 92 -12.54 -25.27 34.89
C PRO A 92 -11.27 -25.39 34.05
N ARG A 93 -11.27 -24.74 32.88
CA ARG A 93 -10.08 -24.68 32.03
C ARG A 93 -8.99 -23.96 32.82
N ILE A 94 -7.93 -24.69 33.12
CA ILE A 94 -6.66 -24.07 33.49
C ILE A 94 -6.34 -23.09 32.36
N PRO A 95 -6.01 -21.81 32.65
CA PRO A 95 -5.71 -20.85 31.60
C PRO A 95 -4.58 -21.42 30.74
N GLU A 96 -4.86 -21.56 29.45
CA GLU A 96 -3.87 -21.96 28.47
C GLU A 96 -2.74 -20.92 28.47
N PRO A 97 -1.48 -21.33 28.27
CA PRO A 97 -0.37 -20.37 28.23
C PRO A 97 -0.57 -19.38 27.08
N ASP A 98 -0.24 -18.09 27.32
CA ASP A 98 -0.34 -17.02 26.31
C ASP A 98 0.50 -17.27 25.05
N TYR A 99 1.48 -18.17 25.14
CA TYR A 99 2.39 -18.56 24.08
C TYR A 99 2.51 -20.07 24.01
N THR A 100 2.65 -20.60 22.79
CA THR A 100 3.05 -21.98 22.56
C THR A 100 4.49 -22.20 23.02
N GLU A 101 4.91 -23.47 23.18
CA GLU A 101 6.30 -23.82 23.51
C GLU A 101 7.33 -23.27 22.50
N GLY A 102 6.90 -23.03 21.25
CA GLY A 102 7.70 -22.38 20.21
C GLY A 102 7.73 -20.85 20.29
N GLY A 103 7.13 -20.24 21.31
CA GLY A 103 7.06 -18.79 21.49
C GLY A 103 6.06 -18.07 20.59
N VAL A 104 5.15 -18.80 19.93
CA VAL A 104 4.09 -18.22 19.09
C VAL A 104 2.92 -17.83 19.99
N PRO A 105 2.40 -16.59 19.94
CA PRO A 105 1.23 -16.21 20.71
C PRO A 105 0.01 -17.08 20.40
N THR A 106 -0.76 -17.45 21.42
CA THR A 106 -2.04 -18.12 21.21
C THR A 106 -3.07 -17.17 20.60
N PHE A 107 -4.15 -17.74 20.06
CA PHE A 107 -5.22 -16.95 19.46
C PHE A 107 -5.86 -15.99 20.47
N ASP A 108 -6.08 -16.45 21.70
CA ASP A 108 -6.63 -15.62 22.77
C ASP A 108 -5.69 -14.45 23.11
N ARG A 109 -4.37 -14.68 23.12
CA ARG A 109 -3.40 -13.61 23.33
C ARG A 109 -3.40 -12.55 22.22
N VAL A 110 -3.54 -12.98 20.96
CA VAL A 110 -3.67 -12.05 19.82
C VAL A 110 -4.97 -11.27 19.90
N ARG A 111 -6.09 -11.93 20.24
CA ARG A 111 -7.40 -11.29 20.42
C ARG A 111 -7.33 -10.21 21.50
N GLU A 112 -6.87 -10.56 22.70
CA GLU A 112 -6.75 -9.62 23.82
C GLU A 112 -5.88 -8.41 23.45
N LYS A 113 -4.76 -8.64 22.75
CA LYS A 113 -3.87 -7.57 22.28
C LYS A 113 -4.55 -6.65 21.26
N ILE A 114 -5.35 -7.20 20.36
CA ILE A 114 -6.11 -6.40 19.38
C ILE A 114 -7.19 -5.59 20.09
N GLU A 115 -7.96 -6.21 20.99
CA GLU A 115 -8.99 -5.55 21.78
C GLU A 115 -8.42 -4.40 22.62
N GLY A 116 -7.29 -4.63 23.28
CA GLY A 116 -6.58 -3.58 24.02
C GLY A 116 -6.12 -2.42 23.13
N ARG A 117 -5.58 -2.72 21.94
CA ARG A 117 -5.17 -1.69 20.98
C ARG A 117 -6.36 -0.93 20.41
N VAL A 118 -7.44 -1.60 20.06
CA VAL A 118 -8.66 -0.99 19.53
C VAL A 118 -9.31 -0.12 20.60
N GLY A 119 -9.48 -0.62 21.83
CA GLY A 119 -10.02 0.14 22.95
C GLY A 119 -9.21 1.40 23.27
N THR A 120 -7.88 1.32 23.19
CA THR A 120 -7.00 2.49 23.36
C THR A 120 -7.09 3.45 22.17
N SER A 121 -7.20 2.93 20.95
CA SER A 121 -7.12 3.74 19.72
C SER A 121 -8.32 4.68 19.56
N ILE A 122 -9.52 4.25 19.98
CA ILE A 122 -10.77 5.01 19.81
C ILE A 122 -10.70 6.42 20.44
N GLY A 123 -9.98 6.60 21.55
CA GLY A 123 -9.81 7.91 22.21
C GLY A 123 -8.43 8.54 22.06
N SER A 124 -7.45 7.82 21.51
CA SER A 124 -6.05 8.26 21.50
C SER A 124 -5.77 9.47 20.61
N ALA A 125 -6.46 9.57 19.47
CA ALA A 125 -6.28 10.69 18.54
C ALA A 125 -6.81 12.00 19.12
N GLU A 126 -8.00 11.96 19.74
CA GLU A 126 -8.61 13.11 20.43
C GLU A 126 -7.74 13.55 21.62
N LEU A 127 -7.25 12.61 22.44
CA LEU A 127 -6.33 12.91 23.54
C LEU A 127 -4.99 13.47 23.06
N ALA A 128 -4.46 12.97 21.94
CA ALA A 128 -3.22 13.47 21.35
C ALA A 128 -3.41 14.89 20.77
N HIS A 129 -4.56 15.18 20.17
CA HIS A 129 -4.94 16.51 19.69
C HIS A 129 -5.11 17.50 20.85
N GLU A 130 -5.76 17.10 21.94
CA GLU A 130 -5.92 17.95 23.13
C GLU A 130 -4.64 18.13 23.97
N SER A 131 -3.60 17.36 23.68
CA SER A 131 -2.31 17.47 24.34
C SER A 131 -1.66 18.85 24.10
N PRO A 132 -0.77 19.32 24.98
CA PRO A 132 -0.04 20.58 24.78
C PRO A 132 0.74 20.61 23.46
N ALA A 133 1.29 19.46 23.03
CA ALA A 133 1.98 19.33 21.77
C ALA A 133 1.02 19.44 20.57
N GLY A 134 -0.14 18.78 20.62
CA GLY A 134 -1.19 18.88 19.60
C GLY A 134 -1.67 20.31 19.39
N LYS A 135 -2.04 20.98 20.48
CA LYS A 135 -2.46 22.39 20.48
C LYS A 135 -1.42 23.33 19.86
N SER A 136 -0.13 23.10 20.12
CA SER A 136 0.95 23.92 19.54
C SER A 136 1.10 23.74 18.03
N VAL A 137 0.75 22.57 17.49
CA VAL A 137 0.81 22.30 16.03
C VAL A 137 -0.37 23.00 15.33
N ASP A 138 -1.55 22.97 15.93
CA ASP A 138 -2.73 23.69 15.42
C ASP A 138 -2.52 25.20 15.42
N GLU A 139 -1.94 25.74 16.50
CA GLU A 139 -1.62 27.17 16.58
C GLU A 139 -0.62 27.60 15.48
N GLN A 140 0.43 26.81 15.25
CA GLN A 140 1.37 27.04 14.14
C GLN A 140 0.70 26.90 12.75
N TRP A 141 -0.30 26.04 12.62
CA TRP A 141 -1.07 25.94 11.38
C TRP A 141 -1.91 27.21 11.16
N ASP A 142 -2.64 27.64 12.18
CA ASP A 142 -3.47 28.85 12.14
C ASP A 142 -2.66 30.11 11.87
N GLU A 143 -1.49 30.25 12.48
CA GLU A 143 -0.57 31.35 12.20
C GLU A 143 -0.12 31.37 10.74
N ARG A 144 0.24 30.20 10.18
CA ARG A 144 0.59 30.08 8.76
C ARG A 144 -0.56 30.43 7.84
N GLN A 145 -1.79 30.00 8.17
CA GLN A 145 -2.97 30.34 7.38
C GLN A 145 -3.29 31.83 7.42
N LYS A 146 -3.18 32.48 8.59
CA LYS A 146 -3.34 33.92 8.74
C LYS A 146 -2.29 34.69 7.94
N ALA A 147 -1.02 34.28 8.02
CA ALA A 147 0.06 34.90 7.26
C ALA A 147 -0.14 34.74 5.75
N ALA A 148 -0.52 33.55 5.29
CA ALA A 148 -0.82 33.28 3.88
C ALA A 148 -1.99 34.15 3.38
N LYS A 149 -3.07 34.24 4.16
CA LYS A 149 -4.24 35.08 3.82
C LYS A 149 -3.87 36.56 3.75
N ALA A 150 -3.14 37.07 4.73
CA ALA A 150 -2.66 38.46 4.73
C ALA A 150 -1.82 38.77 3.50
N LYS A 151 -0.93 37.84 3.09
CA LYS A 151 -0.10 37.99 1.90
C LYS A 151 -0.94 37.99 0.61
N LEU A 152 -1.96 37.14 0.51
CA LEU A 152 -2.87 37.11 -0.63
C LEU A 152 -3.68 38.41 -0.76
N GLU A 153 -4.12 38.98 0.36
CA GLU A 153 -4.82 40.27 0.38
C GLU A 153 -3.92 41.42 -0.08
N GLU A 154 -2.65 41.42 0.33
CA GLU A 154 -1.65 42.37 -0.14
C GLU A 154 -1.46 42.29 -1.67
N ILE A 155 -1.29 41.07 -2.21
CA ILE A 155 -1.16 40.84 -3.65
C ILE A 155 -2.40 41.34 -4.39
N ARG A 156 -3.60 41.00 -3.92
CA ARG A 156 -4.87 41.46 -4.51
C ARG A 156 -4.96 42.99 -4.56
N ARG A 157 -4.52 43.67 -3.51
CA ARG A 157 -4.48 45.14 -3.46
C ARG A 157 -3.46 45.72 -4.44
N SER A 158 -2.31 45.06 -4.63
CA SER A 158 -1.28 45.50 -5.59
C SER A 158 -1.68 45.32 -7.06
N MET A 159 -2.54 44.33 -7.36
CA MET A 159 -3.02 44.02 -8.72
C MET A 159 -4.27 44.82 -9.12
N GLY A 160 -5.06 45.29 -8.15
CA GLY A 160 -6.27 46.10 -8.38
C GLY A 160 -6.01 47.60 -8.52
N LYS A 161 -4.75 47.99 -8.77
CA LYS A 161 -4.29 49.36 -8.95
C LYS A 161 -3.64 49.53 -10.31
#